data_AF-A0A2L0HA57-F1
#
_entry.id   AF-A0A2L0HA57-F1
#
_cell.length_a   1.000
_cell.length_b   1.000
_cell.length_c   1.000
_cell.angle_alpha   90.00
_cell.angle_beta   90.00
_cell.angle_gamma   90.00
#
_symmetry.space_group_name_H-M   'P 1'
#
loop_
_entity.id
_entity.type
_entity.pdbx_description
1 polymer ?
#
loop_
_entity_poly.entity_id
_entity_poly.type
_entity_poly.pdbx_seq_one_letter_code
_entity_poly.pdbx_strand_id
1 'polypeptide(L)'
;MREKMEESRMSQAYDFLAMQQAQFRHDQRNHSDIICLPKSDRLKHYGLHFAKYVGRLARGSAEQKSTDQTLVDMTLVCLSAANALHQRIQDDIERCSQDRSDQVDPLRSLADAAGRFADACEKIDHLEDFLPVARLANIDVLSWTVRHAMERGIDLNQAIDERRKELVVRQFYIAD
;
A
#
# COMPACT_ATOMS: atom_id res chain seq x y z
N MET A 1 15.32 -22.41 -21.88
CA MET A 1 13.83 -22.38 -21.93
C MET A 1 13.20 -22.07 -20.58
N ARG A 2 13.76 -22.55 -19.44
CA ARG A 2 13.38 -22.11 -18.09
C ARG A 2 13.72 -20.63 -17.82
N GLU A 3 14.92 -20.18 -18.18
CA GLU A 3 15.35 -18.77 -18.01
C GLU A 3 14.46 -17.76 -18.76
N LYS A 4 13.99 -18.09 -19.98
CA LYS A 4 13.04 -17.26 -20.73
C LYS A 4 11.62 -17.23 -20.14
N MET A 5 11.23 -18.26 -19.38
CA MET A 5 9.96 -18.25 -18.63
C MET A 5 10.10 -17.51 -17.29
N GLU A 6 11.29 -17.48 -16.69
CA GLU A 6 11.60 -16.63 -15.54
C GLU A 6 11.66 -15.15 -15.94
N GLU A 7 12.33 -14.79 -17.04
CA GLU A 7 12.30 -13.42 -17.59
C GLU A 7 10.88 -12.96 -17.97
N SER A 8 10.05 -13.86 -18.51
CA SER A 8 8.66 -13.55 -18.85
C SER A 8 7.74 -13.39 -17.63
N ARG A 9 8.14 -13.88 -16.45
CA ARG A 9 7.45 -13.62 -15.16
C ARG A 9 7.92 -12.33 -14.48
N MET A 10 9.02 -11.75 -14.94
CA MET A 10 9.71 -10.63 -14.28
C MET A 10 9.31 -9.23 -14.76
N SER A 11 8.34 -9.09 -15.67
CA SER A 11 7.88 -7.77 -16.13
C SER A 11 6.40 -7.79 -16.53
N GLN A 12 5.51 -7.97 -15.56
CA GLN A 12 4.22 -7.32 -15.71
C GLN A 12 4.37 -5.96 -15.05
N ALA A 13 4.63 -4.93 -15.86
CA ALA A 13 4.54 -3.56 -15.38
C ALA A 13 3.13 -3.38 -14.78
N TYR A 14 3.05 -3.25 -13.47
CA TYR A 14 1.78 -2.98 -12.81
C TYR A 14 1.24 -1.65 -13.32
N ASP A 15 -0.02 -1.63 -13.76
CA ASP A 15 -0.71 -0.39 -14.11
C ASP A 15 -1.24 0.25 -12.81
N PHE A 16 -0.33 0.86 -12.05
CA PHE A 16 -0.68 1.48 -10.78
C PHE A 16 -1.68 2.63 -10.96
N LEU A 17 -1.69 3.28 -12.13
CA LEU A 17 -2.67 4.32 -12.41
C LEU A 17 -4.09 3.73 -12.47
N ALA A 18 -4.29 2.66 -13.23
CA ALA A 18 -5.59 1.97 -13.28
C ALA A 18 -5.98 1.41 -11.91
N MET A 19 -5.03 0.81 -11.18
CA MET A 19 -5.27 0.32 -9.81
C MET A 19 -5.70 1.45 -8.86
N GLN A 20 -5.03 2.61 -8.93
CA GLN A 20 -5.31 3.76 -8.07
C GLN A 20 -6.70 4.32 -8.34
N GLN A 21 -7.07 4.46 -9.61
CA GLN A 21 -8.41 4.91 -10.02
C GLN A 21 -9.50 3.91 -9.62
N ALA A 22 -9.25 2.61 -9.77
CA ALA A 22 -10.15 1.58 -9.31
C ALA A 22 -10.30 1.60 -7.78
N GLN A 23 -9.21 1.85 -7.04
CA GLN A 23 -9.26 1.98 -5.59
C GLN A 23 -10.11 3.19 -5.17
N PHE A 24 -9.95 4.32 -5.86
CA PHE A 24 -10.76 5.51 -5.60
C PHE A 24 -12.26 5.21 -5.72
N ARG A 25 -12.67 4.56 -6.82
CA ARG A 25 -14.07 4.15 -7.02
C ARG A 25 -14.55 3.16 -5.96
N HIS A 26 -13.70 2.19 -5.62
CA HIS A 26 -14.00 1.22 -4.56
C HIS A 26 -14.23 1.92 -3.22
N ASP A 27 -13.34 2.82 -2.83
CA ASP A 27 -13.43 3.52 -1.55
C ASP A 27 -14.65 4.44 -1.50
N GLN A 28 -15.01 5.11 -2.61
CA GLN A 28 -16.21 5.96 -2.68
C GLN A 28 -17.49 5.16 -2.42
N ARG A 29 -17.55 3.92 -2.93
CA ARG A 29 -18.72 3.05 -2.75
C ARG A 29 -18.70 2.32 -1.41
N ASN A 30 -17.56 1.81 -0.97
CA ASN A 30 -17.47 0.82 0.12
C ASN A 30 -16.85 1.36 1.41
N HIS A 31 -16.19 2.52 1.36
CA HIS A 31 -15.50 3.15 2.48
C HIS A 31 -15.83 4.65 2.56
N SER A 32 -17.11 4.99 2.33
CA SER A 32 -17.60 6.37 2.37
C SER A 32 -17.42 7.00 3.76
N ASP A 33 -17.50 6.19 4.83
CA ASP A 33 -17.18 6.57 6.20
C ASP A 33 -15.75 7.12 6.35
N ILE A 34 -14.79 6.54 5.64
CA ILE A 34 -13.39 7.01 5.63
C ILE A 34 -13.18 8.14 4.62
N ILE A 35 -13.78 8.06 3.42
CA ILE A 35 -13.60 9.09 2.39
C ILE A 35 -14.14 10.45 2.81
N CYS A 36 -15.24 10.46 3.56
CA CYS A 36 -15.88 11.70 4.05
C CYS A 36 -15.11 12.35 5.20
N LEU A 37 -14.08 11.71 5.75
CA LEU A 37 -13.25 12.31 6.78
C LEU A 37 -12.39 13.46 6.21
N PRO A 38 -12.02 14.45 7.05
CA PRO A 38 -10.99 15.42 6.72
C PRO A 38 -9.70 14.74 6.26
N LYS A 39 -8.94 15.41 5.38
CA LYS A 39 -7.67 14.87 4.85
C LYS A 39 -6.72 14.43 5.96
N SER A 40 -6.60 15.21 7.04
CA SER A 40 -5.77 14.88 8.20
C SER A 40 -6.13 13.52 8.80
N ASP A 41 -7.43 13.28 9.00
CA ASP A 41 -7.93 12.08 9.66
C ASP A 41 -7.79 10.86 8.76
N ARG A 42 -7.97 11.04 7.45
CA ARG A 42 -7.66 10.01 6.45
C ARG A 42 -6.20 9.61 6.49
N LEU A 43 -5.29 10.58 6.53
CA LEU A 43 -3.84 10.30 6.60
C LEU A 43 -3.49 9.58 7.90
N LYS A 44 -3.99 10.03 9.05
CA LYS A 44 -3.83 9.32 10.33
C LYS A 44 -4.34 7.88 10.24
N HIS A 45 -5.51 7.67 9.65
CA HIS A 45 -6.07 6.34 9.44
C HIS A 45 -5.12 5.44 8.61
N TYR A 46 -4.57 5.95 7.50
CA TYR A 46 -3.61 5.20 6.69
C TYR A 46 -2.29 4.93 7.43
N GLY A 47 -1.79 5.89 8.22
CA GLY A 47 -0.63 5.70 9.10
C GLY A 47 -0.83 4.58 10.12
N LEU A 48 -2.02 4.51 10.75
CA LEU A 48 -2.38 3.41 11.65
C LEU A 48 -2.41 2.05 10.92
N HIS A 49 -2.85 2.02 9.66
CA HIS A 49 -2.78 0.81 8.85
C HIS A 49 -1.34 0.37 8.60
N PHE A 50 -0.43 1.27 8.24
CA PHE A 50 0.97 0.93 8.03
C PHE A 50 1.64 0.38 9.29
N ALA A 51 1.45 1.02 10.44
CA ALA A 51 1.97 0.53 11.73
C ALA A 51 1.39 -0.86 12.08
N LYS A 52 0.08 -1.06 11.87
CA LYS A 52 -0.57 -2.36 12.07
C LYS A 52 0.03 -3.44 11.17
N TYR A 53 0.32 -3.13 9.91
CA TYR A 53 0.87 -4.11 8.97
C TYR A 53 2.32 -4.47 9.28
N VAL A 54 3.15 -3.50 9.68
CA VAL A 54 4.50 -3.79 10.22
C VAL A 54 4.41 -4.80 11.36
N GLY A 55 3.53 -4.55 12.33
CA GLY A 55 3.33 -5.45 13.46
C GLY A 55 2.82 -6.84 13.06
N ARG A 56 1.93 -6.93 12.07
CA ARG A 56 1.45 -8.23 11.53
C ARG A 56 2.59 -9.03 10.91
N LEU A 57 3.39 -8.39 10.07
CA LEU A 57 4.52 -9.05 9.40
C LEU A 57 5.59 -9.47 10.41
N ALA A 58 5.86 -8.64 11.42
CA ALA A 58 6.82 -8.95 12.48
C ALA A 58 6.43 -10.17 13.33
N ARG A 59 5.13 -10.45 13.47
CA ARG A 59 4.64 -11.65 14.18
C ARG A 59 4.86 -12.96 13.40
N GLY A 60 5.11 -12.89 12.09
CA GLY A 60 5.35 -14.06 11.25
C GLY A 60 4.22 -15.10 11.38
N SER A 61 4.57 -16.33 11.74
CA SER A 61 3.61 -17.44 11.86
C SER A 61 2.63 -17.31 13.04
N ALA A 62 2.84 -16.38 13.97
CA ALA A 62 1.90 -16.10 15.05
C ALA A 62 0.72 -15.20 14.60
N GLU A 63 0.79 -14.61 13.40
CA GLU A 63 -0.30 -13.81 12.85
C GLU A 63 -1.32 -14.69 12.11
N GLN A 64 -2.61 -14.46 12.38
CA GLN A 64 -3.69 -15.19 11.71
C GLN A 64 -3.78 -14.84 10.22
N LYS A 65 -3.54 -13.58 9.87
CA LYS A 65 -3.58 -13.10 8.49
C LYS A 65 -2.24 -13.38 7.80
N SER A 66 -2.28 -14.01 6.63
CA SER A 66 -1.03 -14.37 5.94
C SER A 66 -0.25 -13.14 5.49
N THR A 67 1.06 -13.32 5.27
CA THR A 67 1.92 -12.32 4.65
C THR A 67 1.33 -11.83 3.32
N ASP A 68 0.88 -12.75 2.46
CA ASP A 68 0.34 -12.43 1.13
C ASP A 68 -0.90 -11.54 1.24
N GLN A 69 -1.83 -11.91 2.11
CA GLN A 69 -3.03 -11.09 2.34
C GLN A 69 -2.69 -9.73 2.96
N THR A 70 -1.61 -9.65 3.74
CA THR A 70 -1.14 -8.38 4.33
C THR A 70 -0.49 -7.49 3.27
N LEU A 71 0.28 -8.05 2.34
CA LEU A 71 0.85 -7.31 1.21
C LEU A 71 -0.25 -6.71 0.32
N VAL A 72 -1.26 -7.51 -0.03
CA VAL A 72 -2.40 -7.03 -0.83
C VAL A 72 -3.16 -5.91 -0.12
N ASP A 73 -3.50 -6.10 1.16
CA ASP A 73 -4.14 -5.07 1.99
C ASP A 73 -3.28 -3.79 2.09
N MET A 74 -1.95 -3.93 2.11
CA MET A 74 -1.02 -2.80 2.16
C MET A 74 -1.01 -2.03 0.85
N THR A 75 -0.98 -2.72 -0.29
CA THR A 75 -1.09 -2.07 -1.61
C THR A 75 -2.40 -1.28 -1.73
N LEU A 76 -3.53 -1.86 -1.33
CA LEU A 76 -4.83 -1.16 -1.33
C LEU A 76 -4.75 0.15 -0.53
N VAL A 77 -4.16 0.12 0.68
CA VAL A 77 -4.00 1.32 1.52
C VAL A 77 -3.05 2.33 0.89
N CYS A 78 -1.95 1.92 0.26
CA CYS A 78 -1.05 2.85 -0.44
C CYS A 78 -1.77 3.60 -1.57
N LEU A 79 -2.64 2.91 -2.31
CA LEU A 79 -3.46 3.50 -3.38
C LEU A 79 -4.46 4.52 -2.79
N SER A 80 -5.13 4.18 -1.69
CA SER A 80 -6.04 5.10 -0.98
C SER A 80 -5.30 6.32 -0.40
N ALA A 81 -4.11 6.13 0.16
CA ALA A 81 -3.26 7.19 0.68
C ALA A 81 -2.78 8.13 -0.43
N ALA A 82 -2.38 7.60 -1.59
CA ALA A 82 -2.01 8.41 -2.74
C ALA A 82 -3.18 9.26 -3.26
N ASN A 83 -4.40 8.72 -3.26
CA ASN A 83 -5.60 9.49 -3.60
C ASN A 83 -5.82 10.65 -2.63
N ALA A 84 -5.56 10.48 -1.33
CA ALA A 84 -5.65 11.56 -0.34
C ALA A 84 -4.49 12.58 -0.45
N LEU A 85 -3.31 12.14 -0.85
CA LEU A 85 -2.11 12.97 -1.02
C LEU A 85 -2.04 13.65 -2.40
N HIS A 86 -2.98 13.36 -3.30
CA HIS A 86 -2.96 13.75 -4.71
C HIS A 86 -1.63 13.36 -5.39
N GLN A 87 -1.17 12.14 -5.12
CA GLN A 87 -0.02 11.54 -5.78
C GLN A 87 -0.46 10.78 -7.02
N ARG A 88 0.36 10.81 -8.06
CA ARG A 88 0.26 9.91 -9.20
C ARG A 88 1.29 8.81 -8.98
N ILE A 89 0.87 7.68 -8.40
CA ILE A 89 1.80 6.64 -7.95
C ILE A 89 2.67 6.11 -9.09
N GLN A 90 2.10 5.94 -10.29
CA GLN A 90 2.83 5.44 -11.46
C GLN A 90 4.12 6.24 -11.71
N ASP A 91 4.02 7.57 -11.66
CA ASP A 91 5.12 8.47 -11.96
C ASP A 91 6.19 8.47 -10.85
N ASP A 92 5.77 8.23 -9.61
CA ASP A 92 6.63 8.25 -8.42
C ASP A 92 7.38 6.91 -8.21
N ILE A 93 6.72 5.77 -8.44
CA ILE A 93 7.32 4.44 -8.19
C ILE A 93 8.42 4.08 -9.20
N GLU A 94 8.27 4.54 -10.44
CA GLU A 94 9.29 4.40 -11.49
C GLU A 94 10.60 5.11 -11.11
N ARG A 95 10.53 6.14 -10.25
CA ARG A 95 11.70 6.89 -9.77
C ARG A 95 12.39 6.25 -8.56
N CYS A 96 11.66 5.49 -7.74
CA CYS A 96 12.16 4.90 -6.49
C CYS A 96 12.82 3.52 -6.66
N SER A 97 12.87 2.97 -7.87
CA SER A 97 13.26 1.57 -8.13
C SER A 97 14.77 1.27 -8.00
N GLN A 98 15.57 2.10 -7.31
CA GLN A 98 17.03 2.05 -7.41
C GLN A 98 17.85 1.82 -6.13
N ASP A 99 17.28 1.70 -4.92
CA ASP A 99 18.12 1.54 -3.71
C ASP A 99 18.00 0.19 -2.95
N ARG A 100 19.12 -0.55 -3.03
CA ARG A 100 19.81 -1.49 -2.10
C ARG A 100 19.19 -2.84 -1.73
N SER A 101 19.82 -3.88 -2.29
CA SER A 101 19.57 -5.32 -2.08
C SER A 101 20.33 -5.97 -0.91
N ASP A 102 20.96 -5.22 0.00
CA ASP A 102 21.91 -5.79 0.97
C ASP A 102 21.45 -5.65 2.44
N GLN A 103 20.13 -5.53 2.66
CA GLN A 103 19.58 -5.25 3.98
C GLN A 103 19.25 -6.55 4.75
N VAL A 104 19.92 -6.77 5.88
CA VAL A 104 19.81 -8.01 6.70
C VAL A 104 18.44 -8.19 7.35
N ASP A 105 17.77 -7.08 7.69
CA ASP A 105 16.42 -7.10 8.28
C ASP A 105 15.39 -6.72 7.19
N PRO A 106 14.53 -7.66 6.77
CA PRO A 106 13.55 -7.43 5.71
C PRO A 106 12.49 -6.39 6.10
N LEU A 107 12.22 -6.18 7.40
CA LEU A 107 11.19 -5.25 7.87
C LEU A 107 11.70 -3.85 8.17
N ARG A 108 13.02 -3.66 8.29
CA ARG A 108 13.59 -2.38 8.69
C ARG A 108 13.16 -1.22 7.79
N SER A 109 13.21 -1.40 6.47
CA SER A 109 12.82 -0.36 5.50
C SER A 109 11.32 -0.08 5.54
N LEU A 110 10.49 -1.10 5.73
CA LEU A 110 9.05 -0.91 5.91
C LEU A 110 8.72 -0.18 7.23
N ALA A 111 9.38 -0.56 8.32
CA ALA A 111 9.19 0.06 9.63
C ALA A 111 9.61 1.53 9.62
N ASP A 112 10.73 1.85 8.96
CA ASP A 112 11.17 3.23 8.72
C ASP A 112 10.14 4.02 7.90
N ALA A 113 9.67 3.47 6.77
CA ALA A 113 8.68 4.14 5.93
C ALA A 113 7.35 4.37 6.66
N ALA A 114 6.86 3.38 7.42
CA ALA A 114 5.68 3.52 8.26
C ALA A 114 5.89 4.59 9.36
N GLY A 115 7.08 4.63 9.97
CA GLY A 115 7.46 5.63 10.97
C GLY A 115 7.48 7.04 10.40
N ARG A 116 8.07 7.25 9.21
CA ARG A 116 8.04 8.55 8.51
C ARG A 116 6.64 8.97 8.12
N PHE A 117 5.77 8.03 7.73
CA PHE A 117 4.37 8.36 7.48
C PHE A 117 3.66 8.80 8.77
N ALA A 118 3.97 8.18 9.90
CA ALA A 118 3.45 8.57 11.21
C ALA A 118 3.98 9.94 11.66
N ASP A 119 5.27 10.24 11.48
CA ASP A 119 5.86 11.57 11.67
C ASP A 119 5.12 12.61 10.81
N ALA A 120 4.88 12.33 9.54
CA ALA A 120 4.08 13.22 8.70
C ALA A 120 2.65 13.44 9.24
N CYS A 121 2.05 12.45 9.90
CA CYS A 121 0.75 12.62 10.57
C CYS A 121 0.83 13.52 11.81
N GLU A 122 1.92 13.43 12.59
CA GLU A 122 2.20 14.31 13.72
C GLU A 122 2.45 15.75 13.26
N LYS A 123 3.20 15.93 12.17
CA LYS A 123 3.46 17.25 11.56
C LYS A 123 2.20 18.01 11.19
N ILE A 124 1.15 17.30 10.78
CA ILE A 124 -0.17 17.92 10.53
C ILE A 124 -0.71 18.59 11.79
N ASP A 125 -0.56 17.95 12.95
CA ASP A 125 -1.05 18.47 14.24
C ASP A 125 -0.23 19.68 14.71
N HIS A 126 1.04 19.74 14.31
CA HIS A 126 1.93 20.87 14.57
C HIS A 126 1.90 21.97 13.50
N LEU A 127 1.06 21.84 12.45
CA LEU A 127 0.99 22.76 11.31
C LEU A 127 2.34 22.91 10.57
N GLU A 128 3.15 21.85 10.55
CA GLU A 128 4.42 21.77 9.84
C GLU A 128 4.22 21.24 8.40
N ASP A 129 5.23 21.41 7.54
CA ASP A 129 5.20 20.81 6.22
C ASP A 129 5.33 19.28 6.29
N PHE A 130 4.24 18.59 5.96
CA PHE A 130 4.12 17.14 6.05
C PHE A 130 4.09 16.44 4.68
N LEU A 131 3.74 17.18 3.62
CA LEU A 131 3.42 16.58 2.32
C LEU A 131 4.62 15.82 1.71
N PRO A 132 5.84 16.37 1.67
CA PRO A 132 6.99 15.66 1.10
C PRO A 132 7.26 14.33 1.81
N VAL A 133 7.23 14.34 3.15
CA VAL A 133 7.52 13.16 3.98
C VAL A 133 6.44 12.09 3.81
N ALA A 134 5.15 12.47 3.87
CA ALA A 134 4.04 11.54 3.66
C ALA A 134 4.09 10.88 2.27
N ARG A 135 4.37 11.68 1.23
CA ARG A 135 4.44 11.21 -0.16
C ARG A 135 5.55 10.21 -0.37
N LEU A 136 6.76 10.53 0.09
CA LEU A 136 7.91 9.64 -0.02
C LEU A 136 7.69 8.36 0.79
N ALA A 137 7.21 8.48 2.03
CA ALA A 137 6.92 7.32 2.87
C ALA A 137 5.89 6.37 2.23
N ASN A 138 4.82 6.89 1.62
CA ASN A 138 3.82 6.06 0.93
C ASN A 138 4.43 5.26 -0.23
N ILE A 139 5.33 5.90 -1.00
CA ILE A 139 6.01 5.25 -2.13
C ILE A 139 7.01 4.20 -1.64
N ASP A 140 7.71 4.45 -0.53
CA ASP A 140 8.63 3.48 0.04
C ASP A 140 7.89 2.25 0.58
N VAL A 141 6.73 2.44 1.23
CA VAL A 141 5.84 1.33 1.65
C VAL A 141 5.36 0.53 0.42
N LEU A 142 4.93 1.21 -0.64
CA LEU A 142 4.47 0.54 -1.85
C LEU A 142 5.60 -0.22 -2.54
N SER A 143 6.77 0.39 -2.68
CA SER A 143 7.95 -0.22 -3.33
C SER A 143 8.42 -1.45 -2.55
N TRP A 144 8.41 -1.38 -1.22
CA TRP A 144 8.69 -2.51 -0.35
C TRP A 144 7.67 -3.64 -0.58
N THR A 145 6.38 -3.30 -0.65
CA THR A 145 5.29 -4.25 -0.84
C THR A 145 5.38 -4.96 -2.19
N VAL A 146 5.63 -4.20 -3.25
CA VAL A 146 5.78 -4.72 -4.62
C VAL A 146 6.95 -5.68 -4.71
N ARG A 147 8.11 -5.32 -4.15
CA ARG A 147 9.28 -6.19 -4.12
C ARG A 147 8.98 -7.52 -3.42
N HIS A 148 8.38 -7.48 -2.23
CA HIS A 148 8.07 -8.68 -1.47
C HIS A 148 6.94 -9.51 -2.12
N ALA A 149 6.02 -8.88 -2.83
CA ALA A 149 5.02 -9.58 -3.64
C ALA A 149 5.69 -10.32 -4.82
N MET A 150 6.63 -9.68 -5.51
CA MET A 150 7.41 -10.28 -6.60
C MET A 150 8.25 -11.47 -6.11
N GLU A 151 8.98 -11.32 -5.01
CA GLU A 151 9.79 -12.40 -4.40
C GLU A 151 8.94 -13.63 -4.03
N ARG A 152 7.67 -13.41 -3.70
CA ARG A 152 6.71 -14.46 -3.34
C ARG A 152 5.88 -14.96 -4.52
N GLY A 153 6.05 -14.37 -5.71
CA GLY A 153 5.31 -14.74 -6.92
C GLY A 153 3.82 -14.37 -6.87
N ILE A 154 3.45 -13.32 -6.12
CA ILE A 154 2.08 -12.84 -6.01
C ILE A 154 1.75 -11.95 -7.22
N ASP A 155 0.71 -12.33 -7.97
CA ASP A 155 0.10 -11.42 -8.95
C ASP A 155 -0.77 -10.39 -8.21
N LEU A 156 -0.20 -9.22 -7.92
CA LEU A 156 -0.91 -8.14 -7.25
C LEU A 156 -2.13 -7.64 -8.05
N ASN A 157 -2.16 -7.70 -9.39
CA ASN A 157 -3.34 -7.28 -10.15
C ASN A 157 -4.52 -8.16 -9.78
N GLN A 158 -4.35 -9.47 -9.95
CA GLN A 158 -5.39 -10.45 -9.65
C GLN A 158 -5.78 -10.40 -8.17
N ALA A 159 -4.79 -10.41 -7.26
CA ALA A 159 -5.04 -10.47 -5.84
C ALA A 159 -5.77 -9.23 -5.30
N ILE A 160 -5.48 -8.04 -5.84
CA ILE A 160 -6.20 -6.80 -5.49
C ILE A 160 -7.66 -6.87 -5.93
N ASP A 161 -7.93 -7.36 -7.14
CA ASP A 161 -9.29 -7.44 -7.67
C ASP A 161 -10.14 -8.47 -6.92
N GLU A 162 -9.57 -9.62 -6.58
CA GLU A 162 -10.19 -10.60 -5.70
C GLU A 162 -10.48 -10.00 -4.33
N ARG A 163 -9.49 -9.31 -3.75
CA ARG A 163 -9.62 -8.70 -2.43
C ARG A 163 -10.70 -7.62 -2.38
N ARG A 164 -10.86 -6.82 -3.43
CA ARG A 164 -11.94 -5.82 -3.52
C ARG A 164 -13.31 -6.48 -3.51
N LYS A 165 -13.50 -7.59 -4.25
CA LYS A 165 -14.77 -8.33 -4.27
C LYS A 165 -15.13 -8.83 -2.86
N GLU A 166 -14.16 -9.32 -2.10
CA GLU A 166 -14.37 -9.73 -0.70
C GLU A 166 -14.78 -8.57 0.22
N LEU A 167 -14.23 -7.38 -0.01
CA LEU A 167 -14.50 -6.20 0.82
C LEU A 167 -15.87 -5.57 0.55
N VAL A 168 -16.40 -5.68 -0.67
CA VAL A 168 -17.75 -5.20 -1.03
C VAL A 168 -18.84 -5.86 -0.18
N VAL A 169 -18.70 -7.15 0.15
CA VAL A 169 -19.70 -7.94 0.90
C VAL A 169 -19.99 -7.38 2.31
N ARG A 170 -19.12 -6.52 2.84
CA ARG A 170 -19.26 -5.96 4.20
C ARG A 170 -20.29 -4.82 4.30
N GLN A 171 -20.75 -4.28 3.17
CA GLN A 171 -21.71 -3.18 3.13
C GLN A 171 -23.15 -3.72 3.10
N PHE A 172 -23.84 -3.67 4.24
CA PHE A 172 -25.23 -4.08 4.37
C PHE A 172 -26.22 -3.18 3.59
N TYR A 173 -25.87 -1.92 3.35
CA TYR A 173 -26.78 -0.91 2.81
C TYR A 173 -26.77 -0.79 1.28
N ILE A 174 -25.90 -1.54 0.58
CA ILE A 174 -25.75 -1.45 -0.87
C ILE A 174 -26.13 -2.81 -1.47
N ALA A 175 -27.34 -2.91 -2.01
CA ALA A 175 -27.73 -4.04 -2.84
C ALA A 175 -27.15 -3.85 -4.25
N ASP A 176 -26.67 -4.94 -4.85
CA ASP A 176 -26.16 -4.98 -6.23
C ASP A 176 -27.24 -4.72 -7.28
#